data_AF-A0A4R4Z349-F1
#
_entry.id   AF-A0A4R4Z349-F1
#
_cell.length_a   1.000
_cell.length_b   1.000
_cell.length_c   1.000
_cell.angle_alpha   90.00
_cell.angle_beta   90.00
_cell.angle_gamma   90.00
#
_symmetry.space_group_name_H-M   'P 1'
#
loop_
_entity.id
_entity.type
_entity.pdbx_description
1 polymer ?
#
loop_
_entity_poly.entity_id
_entity_poly.type
_entity_poly.pdbx_seq_one_letter_code
_entity_poly.pdbx_strand_id
1 'polypeptide(L)'
;MSRQEHSDLPPVHEAWLPREHPLHRPRHGRRQLAALVCAVLFFTAPVVTWVFGARAEQLENRPLAAFPSVTEGWGFFTGLNAWATDNLPFRKGAVQSVDALSRGVFGEPARLAGGSHTSPIGAGQVDEKPPINENVFPAVIEGKNGWLYLGHDVAYRCVPKRTLDEVIAGLRRWRAVVEASGREFQLVIAPDKSTVYPENMPDGYAGKDCSTQVRDEFWRRLPAATGAVDLRAQLREVAARNQRPIYHDIDTHWTHEGGIAMTYQLAERLRPGVTSSWLIRPSRQYPHSADIPDLLGQDRTVPIQAYSLAPDGGPEDNTQFKPSDFHQPLHLESPALPGVIDRPVRMVGDSFTQFASPYLAATFADITVTHPDNVALDPVAAGQLLAEGEVVTFELSERFVAGGRYPMLDPEVADQVGAILAAHPIR
;
A
#
# COMPACT_ATOMS: atom_id res chain seq x y z
N MET A 1 45.09 16.63 69.81
CA MET A 1 43.80 16.69 69.09
C MET A 1 43.48 18.15 68.81
N SER A 2 43.38 18.55 67.55
CA SER A 2 42.54 19.67 67.12
C SER A 2 42.27 19.49 65.62
N ARG A 3 41.04 19.11 65.27
CA ARG A 3 40.55 19.06 63.88
C ARG A 3 40.22 20.51 63.49
N GLN A 4 40.83 21.02 62.42
CA GLN A 4 40.27 22.17 61.72
C GLN A 4 39.05 21.69 60.93
N GLU A 5 37.86 22.13 61.33
CA GLU A 5 36.66 22.00 60.53
C GLU A 5 36.75 23.00 59.36
N HIS A 6 36.92 22.49 58.14
CA HIS A 6 36.62 23.26 56.94
C HIS A 6 35.10 23.33 56.80
N SER A 7 34.54 24.53 56.93
CA SER A 7 33.15 24.81 56.58
C SER A 7 33.04 24.84 55.06
N ASP A 8 32.57 23.75 54.45
CA ASP A 8 32.18 23.75 53.05
C ASP A 8 30.88 24.56 52.90
N LEU A 9 30.97 25.64 52.13
CA LEU A 9 29.78 26.41 51.72
C LEU A 9 28.89 25.51 50.85
N PRO A 10 27.55 25.62 50.96
CA PRO A 10 26.65 24.84 50.13
C PRO A 10 26.91 25.13 48.64
N PRO A 11 26.84 24.12 47.75
CA PRO A 11 27.09 24.32 46.33
C PRO A 11 26.05 25.29 45.74
N VAL A 12 26.50 26.48 45.34
CA VAL A 12 25.67 27.50 44.68
C VAL A 12 25.88 27.39 43.18
N HIS A 13 24.79 27.27 42.43
CA HIS A 13 24.84 27.20 40.98
C HIS A 13 25.44 28.49 40.39
N GLU A 14 26.30 28.36 39.39
CA GLU A 14 27.09 29.44 38.73
C GLU A 14 26.29 30.69 38.33
N ALA A 15 24.97 30.57 38.15
CA ALA A 15 24.09 31.64 37.73
C ALA A 15 23.56 32.51 38.87
N TRP A 16 23.84 32.12 40.13
CA TRP A 16 23.40 32.79 41.35
C TRP A 16 24.57 33.51 42.03
N LEU A 17 25.76 33.40 41.45
CA LEU A 17 26.95 34.14 41.87
C LEU A 17 26.79 35.63 41.51
N PRO A 18 27.43 36.55 42.25
CA PRO A 18 27.47 37.97 41.87
C PRO A 18 28.04 38.13 40.45
N ARG A 19 27.54 39.10 39.69
CA ARG A 19 27.93 39.30 38.27
C ARG A 19 29.43 39.54 38.05
N GLU A 20 30.11 40.01 39.09
CA GLU A 20 31.55 40.29 39.12
C GLU A 20 32.38 39.03 39.42
N HIS A 21 31.73 37.92 39.80
CA HIS A 21 32.40 36.67 40.09
C HIS A 21 32.89 36.01 38.79
N PRO A 22 34.15 35.56 38.70
CA PRO A 22 34.74 35.04 37.46
C PRO A 22 34.08 33.75 36.94
N LEU A 23 33.38 33.02 37.81
CA LEU A 23 32.58 31.84 37.47
C LEU A 23 31.09 32.15 37.23
N HIS A 24 30.67 33.42 37.28
CA HIS A 24 29.27 33.76 37.03
C HIS A 24 28.91 33.50 35.57
N ARG A 25 28.00 32.54 35.34
CA ARG A 25 27.41 32.28 34.02
C ARG A 25 25.94 32.68 34.04
N PRO A 26 25.53 33.74 33.31
CA PRO A 26 24.14 34.17 33.31
C PRO A 26 23.22 33.07 32.78
N ARG A 27 22.14 32.79 33.51
CA ARG A 27 21.23 31.67 33.21
C ARG A 27 20.45 31.82 31.89
N HIS A 28 20.44 33.01 31.26
CA HIS A 28 19.67 33.31 30.05
C HIS A 28 20.39 34.32 29.14
N GLY A 29 21.21 33.84 28.21
CA GLY A 29 21.70 34.68 27.10
C GLY A 29 20.62 34.91 26.02
N ARG A 30 20.78 35.93 25.15
CA ARG A 30 19.82 36.21 24.03
C ARG A 30 19.52 34.97 23.16
N ARG A 31 20.48 34.04 23.02
CA ARG A 31 20.31 32.77 22.30
C ARG A 31 19.41 31.76 23.04
N GLN A 32 19.46 31.73 24.38
CA GLN A 32 18.56 30.89 25.20
C GLN A 32 17.13 31.46 25.22
N LEU A 33 16.97 32.78 25.21
CA LEU A 33 15.64 33.40 25.09
C LEU A 33 14.99 33.03 23.76
N ALA A 34 15.74 33.09 22.65
CA ALA A 34 15.25 32.66 21.34
C ALA A 34 14.86 31.17 21.34
N ALA A 35 15.71 30.31 21.89
CA ALA A 35 15.40 28.88 22.01
C ALA A 35 14.15 28.62 22.88
N LEU A 36 13.97 29.36 23.97
CA LEU A 36 12.82 29.23 24.87
C LEU A 36 11.53 29.75 24.22
N VAL A 37 11.60 30.86 23.47
CA VAL A 37 10.47 31.35 22.66
C VAL A 37 10.11 30.34 21.57
N CYS A 38 11.08 29.79 20.85
CA CYS A 38 10.85 28.73 19.86
C CYS A 38 10.23 27.50 20.50
N ALA A 39 10.69 27.07 21.67
CA ALA A 39 10.13 25.94 22.40
C ALA A 39 8.68 26.21 22.84
N VAL A 40 8.41 27.38 23.43
CA VAL A 40 7.05 27.76 23.81
C VAL A 40 6.14 27.78 22.59
N LEU A 41 6.55 28.40 21.49
CA LEU A 41 5.77 28.40 20.25
C LEU A 41 5.56 26.98 19.72
N PHE A 42 6.59 26.13 19.70
CA PHE A 42 6.49 24.75 19.23
C PHE A 42 5.50 23.92 20.04
N PHE A 43 5.52 24.02 21.37
CA PHE A 43 4.62 23.26 22.24
C PHE A 43 3.21 23.85 22.36
N THR A 44 3.05 25.17 22.20
CA THR A 44 1.74 25.83 22.38
C THR A 44 0.98 26.05 21.08
N ALA A 45 1.66 26.17 19.93
CA ALA A 45 1.01 26.43 18.65
C ALA A 45 -0.02 25.35 18.24
N PRO A 46 0.23 24.03 18.41
CA PRO A 46 -0.77 23.02 18.09
C PRO A 46 -2.04 23.15 18.95
N VAL A 47 -1.87 23.44 20.24
CA VAL A 47 -2.98 23.60 21.19
C VAL A 47 -3.78 24.88 20.89
N VAL A 48 -3.09 25.99 20.68
CA VAL A 48 -3.71 27.29 20.36
C VAL A 48 -4.50 27.18 19.05
N THR A 49 -3.90 26.62 18.01
CA THR A 49 -4.58 26.47 16.72
C THR A 49 -5.76 25.50 16.79
N TRP A 50 -5.66 24.42 17.57
CA TRP A 50 -6.78 23.52 17.83
C TRP A 50 -7.95 24.21 18.55
N VAL A 51 -7.67 25.09 19.53
CA VAL A 51 -8.69 25.90 20.22
C VAL A 51 -9.39 26.85 19.24
N PHE A 52 -8.66 27.40 18.27
CA PHE A 52 -9.21 28.28 17.23
C PHE A 52 -9.79 27.54 16.01
N GLY A 53 -10.06 26.24 16.14
CA GLY A 53 -10.82 25.48 15.15
C GLY A 53 -10.00 24.73 14.11
N ALA A 54 -8.67 24.72 14.20
CA ALA A 54 -7.87 23.78 13.42
C ALA A 54 -8.21 22.34 13.84
N ARG A 55 -8.38 21.47 12.86
CA ARG A 55 -8.67 20.05 13.07
C ARG A 55 -7.65 19.23 12.29
N ALA A 56 -7.39 18.03 12.78
CA ALA A 56 -6.57 17.07 12.05
C ALA A 56 -7.32 16.59 10.82
N GLU A 57 -6.62 16.52 9.71
CA GLU A 57 -7.10 15.92 8.46
C GLU A 57 -6.54 14.50 8.37
N GLN A 58 -7.31 13.59 7.78
CA GLN A 58 -6.83 12.24 7.48
C GLN A 58 -5.65 12.34 6.51
N LEU A 59 -4.54 11.71 6.86
CA LEU A 59 -3.37 11.52 6.02
C LEU A 59 -3.26 10.02 5.76
N GLU A 60 -3.21 9.65 4.47
CA GLU A 60 -3.34 8.27 3.98
C GLU A 60 -4.77 7.72 4.16
N ASN A 61 -5.22 6.78 3.33
CA ASN A 61 -6.57 6.13 3.35
C ASN A 61 -6.83 5.30 4.63
N ARG A 62 -6.46 5.82 5.79
CA ARG A 62 -6.70 5.26 7.11
C ARG A 62 -7.49 6.27 7.94
N PRO A 63 -8.50 5.82 8.72
CA PRO A 63 -9.12 6.68 9.71
C PRO A 63 -8.07 7.14 10.72
N LEU A 64 -8.20 8.37 11.23
CA LEU A 64 -7.37 8.85 12.33
C LEU A 64 -7.43 7.86 13.49
N ALA A 65 -6.28 7.53 14.08
CA ALA A 65 -6.25 6.69 15.27
C ALA A 65 -7.24 7.23 16.32
N ALA A 66 -8.05 6.33 16.89
CA ALA A 66 -9.00 6.67 17.95
C ALA A 66 -8.25 6.98 19.26
N PHE A 67 -8.85 7.79 20.13
CA PHE A 67 -8.26 8.05 21.45
C PHE A 67 -8.21 6.75 22.24
N PRO A 68 -7.03 6.32 22.72
CA PRO A 68 -6.88 5.03 23.37
C PRO A 68 -7.69 4.98 24.67
N SER A 69 -8.26 3.82 24.99
CA SER A 69 -9.04 3.68 26.20
C SER A 69 -8.14 3.71 27.43
N VAL A 70 -8.52 4.49 28.45
CA VAL A 70 -7.84 4.55 29.75
C VAL A 70 -7.92 3.23 30.52
N THR A 71 -8.78 2.29 30.10
CA THR A 71 -8.93 0.97 30.70
C THR A 71 -7.93 -0.07 30.16
N GLU A 72 -7.15 0.26 29.12
CA GLU A 72 -6.22 -0.67 28.45
C GLU A 72 -4.83 -0.76 29.12
N GLY A 73 -4.64 -0.13 30.28
CA GLY A 73 -3.38 -0.20 31.04
C GLY A 73 -2.19 0.32 30.22
N TRP A 74 -1.18 -0.53 29.97
CA TRP A 74 -0.03 -0.17 29.13
C TRP A 74 -0.39 0.08 27.66
N GLY A 75 -1.51 -0.47 27.17
CA GLY A 75 -2.04 -0.22 25.82
C GLY A 75 -2.43 1.24 25.58
N PHE A 76 -2.81 1.97 26.65
CA PHE A 76 -3.08 3.40 26.60
C PHE A 76 -1.86 4.18 26.09
N PHE A 77 -0.67 3.92 26.66
CA PHE A 77 0.55 4.65 26.32
C PHE A 77 1.07 4.32 24.93
N THR A 78 0.90 3.07 24.47
CA THR A 78 1.26 2.68 23.11
C THR A 78 0.33 3.28 22.06
N GLY A 79 -0.98 3.36 22.35
CA GLY A 79 -1.96 3.99 21.47
C GLY A 79 -1.91 5.52 21.47
N LEU A 80 -1.45 6.13 22.57
CA LEU A 80 -1.42 7.59 22.73
C LEU A 80 -0.45 8.26 21.75
N ASN A 81 0.67 7.62 21.43
CA ASN A 81 1.64 8.16 20.48
C ASN A 81 1.08 8.18 19.05
N ALA A 82 0.41 7.09 18.63
CA ALA A 82 -0.26 7.02 17.34
C ALA A 82 -1.40 8.05 17.25
N TRP A 83 -2.26 8.12 18.28
CA TRP A 83 -3.32 9.12 18.37
C TRP A 83 -2.79 10.55 18.32
N ALA A 84 -1.78 10.87 19.12
CA ALA A 84 -1.20 12.22 19.18
C ALA A 84 -0.59 12.61 17.84
N THR A 85 0.09 11.69 17.16
CA THR A 85 0.71 11.95 15.85
C THR A 85 -0.33 12.15 14.75
N ASP A 86 -1.41 11.37 14.76
CA ASP A 86 -2.49 11.48 13.77
C ASP A 86 -3.39 12.68 14.00
N ASN A 87 -3.56 13.14 15.25
CA ASN A 87 -4.44 14.25 15.60
C ASN A 87 -3.74 15.63 15.66
N LEU A 88 -2.51 15.74 15.15
CA LEU A 88 -1.79 17.02 15.08
C LEU A 88 -2.31 17.91 13.92
N PRO A 89 -2.82 19.13 14.21
CA PRO A 89 -3.23 20.07 13.16
C PRO A 89 -2.03 20.53 12.33
N PHE A 90 -2.25 20.78 11.03
CA PHE A 90 -1.23 21.21 10.05
C PHE A 90 -0.05 20.24 9.80
N ARG A 91 -0.17 18.97 10.20
CA ARG A 91 0.85 17.95 9.90
C ARG A 91 1.23 17.93 8.41
N LYS A 92 0.24 18.03 7.51
CA LYS A 92 0.43 18.13 6.05
C LYS A 92 1.35 19.31 5.66
N GLY A 93 1.07 20.51 6.17
CA GLY A 93 1.88 21.70 5.91
C GLY A 93 3.29 21.64 6.52
N ALA A 94 3.46 20.98 7.67
CA ALA A 94 4.76 20.76 8.29
C ALA A 94 5.62 19.80 7.45
N VAL A 95 5.04 18.68 7.00
CA VAL A 95 5.68 17.71 6.09
C VAL A 95 6.14 18.39 4.80
N GLN A 96 5.27 19.18 4.16
CA GLN A 96 5.59 19.95 2.96
C GLN A 96 6.70 20.98 3.18
N SER A 97 6.70 21.66 4.33
CA SER A 97 7.72 22.67 4.65
C SER A 97 9.10 22.04 4.89
N VAL A 98 9.14 20.88 5.57
CA VAL A 98 10.38 20.13 5.79
C VAL A 98 10.92 19.59 4.46
N ASP A 99 10.05 19.07 3.58
CA ASP A 99 10.44 18.63 2.24
C ASP A 99 10.99 19.80 1.38
N ALA A 100 10.30 20.94 1.36
CA ALA A 100 10.75 22.13 0.63
C ALA A 100 12.11 22.65 1.13
N LEU A 101 12.32 22.66 2.45
CA LEU A 101 13.62 23.00 3.04
C LEU A 101 14.69 21.98 2.67
N SER A 102 14.38 20.68 2.72
CA SER A 102 15.33 19.63 2.38
C SER A 102 15.77 19.73 0.92
N ARG A 103 14.82 19.91 -0.01
CA ARG A 103 15.12 20.11 -1.43
C ARG A 103 15.89 21.40 -1.67
N GLY A 104 15.54 22.47 -0.99
CA GLY A 104 16.20 23.77 -1.14
C GLY A 104 17.63 23.82 -0.58
N VAL A 105 17.90 23.10 0.50
CA VAL A 105 19.20 23.13 1.21
C VAL A 105 20.11 21.98 0.81
N PHE A 106 19.56 20.77 0.68
CA PHE A 106 20.32 19.54 0.48
C PHE A 106 20.15 18.93 -0.92
N GLY A 107 19.23 19.46 -1.74
CA GLY A 107 18.96 18.94 -3.08
C GLY A 107 18.29 17.56 -3.09
N GLU A 108 17.85 17.08 -1.93
CA GLU A 108 17.20 15.78 -1.75
C GLU A 108 15.86 15.93 -0.99
N PRO A 109 14.86 15.08 -1.27
CA PRO A 109 13.61 15.06 -0.53
C PRO A 109 13.83 14.76 0.95
N ALA A 110 12.93 15.24 1.80
CA ALA A 110 12.99 14.94 3.22
C ALA A 110 12.68 13.46 3.50
N ARG A 111 13.44 12.84 4.42
CA ARG A 111 13.13 11.50 4.92
C ARG A 111 11.98 11.57 5.93
N LEU A 112 10.76 11.54 5.42
CA LEU A 112 9.54 11.80 6.20
C LEU A 112 8.95 10.56 6.89
N ALA A 113 9.50 9.37 6.60
CA ALA A 113 9.19 8.12 7.27
C ALA A 113 10.48 7.31 7.52
N GLY A 114 10.70 6.91 8.77
CA GLY A 114 11.87 6.18 9.23
C GLY A 114 12.21 6.60 10.66
N GLY A 115 11.71 5.84 11.65
CA GLY A 115 12.05 6.07 13.05
C GLY A 115 13.56 6.08 13.21
N SER A 116 14.12 7.22 13.64
CA SER A 116 15.55 7.35 13.94
C SER A 116 15.88 6.55 15.20
N HIS A 117 16.09 5.25 15.07
CA HIS A 117 16.81 4.49 16.09
C HIS A 117 18.31 4.62 15.82
N THR A 118 18.84 5.84 15.95
CA THR A 118 20.26 5.97 16.27
C THR A 118 20.42 5.57 17.73
N SER A 119 20.82 4.32 17.98
CA SER A 119 21.25 3.91 19.32
C SER A 119 22.30 4.90 19.84
N PRO A 120 22.24 5.32 21.11
CA PRO A 120 23.24 6.20 21.67
C PRO A 120 24.62 5.54 21.56
N ILE A 121 25.61 6.32 21.14
CA ILE A 121 27.00 5.90 20.97
C ILE A 121 27.48 5.32 22.32
N GLY A 122 27.76 4.00 22.36
CA GLY A 122 28.34 3.34 23.54
C GLY A 122 27.82 1.95 23.89
N ALA A 123 26.82 1.38 23.20
CA ALA A 123 26.43 -0.01 23.40
C ALA A 123 27.27 -0.94 22.49
N GLY A 124 27.93 -1.93 23.09
CA GLY A 124 28.89 -2.82 22.43
C GLY A 124 28.37 -3.45 21.13
N GLN A 125 29.27 -3.51 20.14
CA GLN A 125 29.07 -4.24 18.90
C GLN A 125 28.89 -5.73 19.22
N VAL A 126 27.73 -6.26 18.87
CA VAL A 126 27.54 -7.69 18.68
C VAL A 126 27.68 -7.92 17.17
N ASP A 127 28.63 -8.76 16.76
CA ASP A 127 28.99 -9.07 15.36
C ASP A 127 27.93 -9.92 14.64
N GLU A 128 26.66 -9.51 14.70
CA GLU A 128 25.61 -10.04 13.87
C GLU A 128 24.97 -8.86 13.14
N LYS A 129 25.09 -8.81 11.80
CA LYS A 129 24.39 -7.77 11.02
C LYS A 129 22.91 -7.88 11.37
N PRO A 130 22.29 -6.86 12.00
CA PRO A 130 20.88 -6.95 12.35
C PRO A 130 20.07 -7.21 11.08
N PRO A 131 19.01 -8.03 11.15
CA PRO A 131 18.15 -8.28 9.99
C PRO A 131 17.68 -6.94 9.41
N ILE A 132 17.72 -6.82 8.09
CA ILE A 132 17.32 -5.61 7.38
C ILE A 132 15.87 -5.30 7.77
N ASN A 133 15.66 -4.18 8.45
CA ASN A 133 14.33 -3.74 8.85
C ASN A 133 13.67 -3.01 7.68
N GLU A 134 12.38 -3.23 7.47
CA GLU A 134 11.57 -2.54 6.45
C GLU A 134 11.71 -1.00 6.52
N ASN A 135 11.89 -0.45 7.72
CA ASN A 135 12.05 0.99 7.96
C ASN A 135 13.31 1.60 7.33
N VAL A 136 14.24 0.79 6.82
CA VAL A 136 15.42 1.29 6.09
C VAL A 136 15.12 1.61 4.63
N PHE A 137 13.97 1.18 4.12
CA PHE A 137 13.51 1.53 2.77
C PHE A 137 12.63 2.78 2.85
N PRO A 138 12.83 3.77 1.95
CA PRO A 138 11.97 4.94 1.93
C PRO A 138 10.56 4.55 1.49
N ALA A 139 9.53 5.20 2.05
CA ALA A 139 8.14 4.97 1.66
C ALA A 139 7.88 5.33 0.18
N VAL A 140 8.64 6.27 -0.37
CA VAL A 140 8.59 6.69 -1.78
C VAL A 140 10.01 6.68 -2.36
N ILE A 141 10.14 6.13 -3.56
CA ILE A 141 11.38 6.18 -4.35
C ILE A 141 11.15 7.16 -5.51
N GLU A 142 11.91 8.26 -5.52
CA GLU A 142 11.89 9.22 -6.62
C GLU A 142 12.68 8.68 -7.82
N GLY A 143 11.97 8.47 -8.92
CA GLY A 143 12.49 8.02 -10.19
C GLY A 143 12.87 9.15 -11.14
N LYS A 144 13.24 8.75 -12.36
CA LYS A 144 13.59 9.65 -13.45
C LYS A 144 12.33 10.32 -14.00
N ASN A 145 12.48 11.53 -14.53
CA ASN A 145 11.41 12.26 -15.23
C ASN A 145 10.14 12.48 -14.39
N GLY A 146 10.27 12.60 -13.07
CA GLY A 146 9.15 12.86 -12.17
C GLY A 146 8.33 11.62 -11.78
N TRP A 147 8.74 10.42 -12.19
CA TRP A 147 8.12 9.17 -11.74
C TRP A 147 8.35 8.98 -10.23
N LEU A 148 7.32 8.56 -9.52
CA LEU A 148 7.40 8.16 -8.12
C LEU A 148 7.05 6.67 -8.02
N TYR A 149 7.72 5.94 -7.14
CA TYR A 149 7.45 4.52 -6.90
C TYR A 149 7.17 4.26 -5.43
N LEU A 150 6.30 3.29 -5.17
CA LEU A 150 6.01 2.86 -3.82
C LEU A 150 7.21 2.10 -3.26
N GLY A 151 7.67 2.49 -2.06
CA GLY A 151 8.78 1.83 -1.36
C GLY A 151 8.53 0.35 -1.11
N HIS A 152 7.26 -0.03 -0.87
CA HIS A 152 6.87 -1.42 -0.63
C HIS A 152 7.16 -2.35 -1.80
N ASP A 153 7.24 -1.86 -3.04
CA ASP A 153 7.70 -2.65 -4.19
C ASP A 153 9.09 -3.25 -3.95
N VAL A 154 9.93 -2.56 -3.20
CA VAL A 154 11.28 -3.00 -2.87
C VAL A 154 11.30 -3.65 -1.49
N ALA A 155 10.72 -2.98 -0.50
CA ALA A 155 10.80 -3.38 0.89
C ALA A 155 10.16 -4.76 1.14
N TYR A 156 9.01 -5.05 0.52
CA TYR A 156 8.33 -6.33 0.73
C TYR A 156 9.08 -7.49 0.10
N ARG A 157 9.74 -7.29 -1.05
CA ARG A 157 10.61 -8.29 -1.67
C ARG A 157 11.86 -8.55 -0.85
N CYS A 158 12.43 -7.50 -0.24
CA CYS A 158 13.68 -7.61 0.51
C CYS A 158 13.52 -8.01 1.97
N VAL A 159 12.34 -7.81 2.54
CA VAL A 159 11.97 -8.23 3.90
C VAL A 159 10.65 -9.00 3.82
N PRO A 160 10.65 -10.19 3.17
CA PRO A 160 9.43 -10.96 3.01
C PRO A 160 9.00 -11.58 4.34
N LYS A 161 7.69 -11.74 4.52
CA LYS A 161 7.09 -12.43 5.69
C LYS A 161 7.03 -13.95 5.49
N ARG A 162 7.08 -14.40 4.24
CA ARG A 162 7.10 -15.81 3.83
C ARG A 162 8.09 -15.98 2.69
N THR A 163 8.75 -17.11 2.64
CA THR A 163 9.60 -17.50 1.50
C THR A 163 8.74 -17.68 0.24
N LEU A 164 9.38 -17.57 -0.94
CA LEU A 164 8.67 -17.81 -2.21
C LEU A 164 8.07 -19.23 -2.28
N ASP A 165 8.73 -20.22 -1.68
CA ASP A 165 8.23 -21.60 -1.63
C ASP A 165 6.94 -21.72 -0.82
N GLU A 166 6.87 -21.06 0.34
CA GLU A 166 5.65 -20.98 1.16
C GLU A 166 4.52 -20.25 0.44
N VAL A 167 4.83 -19.15 -0.25
CA VAL A 167 3.85 -18.41 -1.07
C VAL A 167 3.29 -19.29 -2.19
N ILE A 168 4.16 -20.00 -2.92
CA ILE A 168 3.74 -20.93 -3.98
C ILE A 168 2.89 -22.06 -3.39
N ALA A 169 3.28 -22.61 -2.23
CA ALA A 169 2.52 -23.66 -1.56
C ALA A 169 1.11 -23.19 -1.16
N GLY A 170 0.98 -22.00 -0.57
CA GLY A 170 -0.31 -21.41 -0.21
C GLY A 170 -1.23 -21.20 -1.42
N LEU A 171 -0.71 -20.62 -2.50
CA LEU A 171 -1.48 -20.42 -3.75
C LEU A 171 -1.88 -21.74 -4.42
N ARG A 172 -0.99 -22.74 -4.40
CA ARG A 172 -1.33 -24.09 -4.89
C ARG A 172 -2.38 -24.76 -4.02
N ARG A 173 -2.39 -24.50 -2.71
CA ARG A 173 -3.41 -25.02 -1.81
C ARG A 173 -4.78 -24.45 -2.16
N TRP A 174 -4.86 -23.14 -2.39
CA TRP A 174 -6.08 -22.49 -2.89
C TRP A 174 -6.61 -23.10 -4.17
N ARG A 175 -5.74 -23.27 -5.18
CA ARG A 175 -6.13 -23.95 -6.43
C ARG A 175 -6.71 -25.33 -6.14
N ALA A 176 -6.00 -26.14 -5.34
CA ALA A 176 -6.41 -27.49 -5.04
C ALA A 176 -7.78 -27.57 -4.34
N VAL A 177 -8.05 -26.73 -3.34
CA VAL A 177 -9.33 -26.77 -2.61
C VAL A 177 -10.50 -26.24 -3.44
N VAL A 178 -10.27 -25.24 -4.28
CA VAL A 178 -11.30 -24.71 -5.20
C VAL A 178 -11.63 -25.75 -6.27
N GLU A 179 -10.62 -26.27 -6.97
CA GLU A 179 -10.82 -27.23 -8.07
C GLU A 179 -11.39 -28.56 -7.57
N ALA A 180 -11.03 -29.01 -6.35
CA ALA A 180 -11.64 -30.19 -5.74
C ALA A 180 -13.16 -30.05 -5.48
N SER A 181 -13.68 -28.81 -5.44
CA SER A 181 -15.12 -28.55 -5.30
C SER A 181 -15.89 -28.52 -6.63
N GLY A 182 -15.22 -28.77 -7.76
CA GLY A 182 -15.79 -28.70 -9.11
C GLY A 182 -15.77 -27.30 -9.73
N ARG A 183 -15.25 -26.30 -9.01
CA ARG A 183 -15.12 -24.91 -9.49
C ARG A 183 -13.87 -24.74 -10.34
N GLU A 184 -13.93 -23.84 -11.30
CA GLU A 184 -12.74 -23.40 -12.02
C GLU A 184 -11.98 -22.35 -11.19
N PHE A 185 -10.65 -22.44 -11.17
CA PHE A 185 -9.80 -21.48 -10.46
C PHE A 185 -8.87 -20.70 -11.39
N GLN A 186 -8.96 -19.37 -11.34
CA GLN A 186 -8.06 -18.47 -12.04
C GLN A 186 -7.26 -17.62 -11.05
N LEU A 187 -5.98 -17.41 -11.33
CA LEU A 187 -5.10 -16.59 -10.51
C LEU A 187 -4.42 -15.57 -11.42
N VAL A 188 -4.57 -14.30 -11.10
CA VAL A 188 -3.95 -13.17 -11.77
C VAL A 188 -3.00 -12.50 -10.77
N ILE A 189 -1.77 -12.26 -11.19
CA ILE A 189 -0.84 -11.43 -10.43
C ILE A 189 -0.70 -10.09 -11.14
N ALA A 190 -1.16 -9.01 -10.52
CA ALA A 190 -0.96 -7.67 -11.05
C ALA A 190 0.51 -7.27 -10.83
N PRO A 191 1.31 -7.06 -11.89
CA PRO A 191 2.71 -6.69 -11.74
C PRO A 191 2.84 -5.30 -11.10
N ASP A 192 3.91 -5.09 -10.36
CA ASP A 192 4.19 -3.77 -9.80
C ASP A 192 4.62 -2.78 -10.89
N LYS A 193 4.42 -1.47 -10.64
CA LYS A 193 4.92 -0.43 -11.54
C LYS A 193 6.44 -0.52 -11.74
N SER A 194 7.19 -0.84 -10.68
CA SER A 194 8.64 -1.08 -10.71
C SER A 194 9.06 -2.33 -11.51
N THR A 195 8.14 -3.26 -11.77
CA THR A 195 8.35 -4.42 -12.65
C THR A 195 8.06 -4.08 -14.11
N VAL A 196 6.99 -3.32 -14.38
CA VAL A 196 6.58 -2.98 -15.74
C VAL A 196 7.48 -1.91 -16.34
N TYR A 197 7.83 -0.88 -15.56
CA TYR A 197 8.65 0.27 -15.95
C TYR A 197 9.92 0.42 -15.08
N PRO A 198 10.83 -0.56 -15.04
CA PRO A 198 12.08 -0.44 -14.27
C PRO A 198 13.01 0.65 -14.82
N GLU A 199 12.87 1.06 -16.08
CA GLU A 199 13.71 2.07 -16.74
C GLU A 199 13.53 3.49 -16.16
N ASN A 200 12.37 3.80 -15.57
CA ASN A 200 12.13 5.09 -14.92
C ASN A 200 12.53 5.07 -13.42
N MET A 201 12.97 3.93 -12.86
CA MET A 201 13.59 3.90 -11.53
C MET A 201 14.93 4.66 -11.53
N PRO A 202 15.38 5.20 -10.38
CA PRO A 202 16.70 5.83 -10.29
C PRO A 202 17.81 4.79 -10.43
N ASP A 203 19.00 5.22 -10.87
CA ASP A 203 20.13 4.29 -11.09
C ASP A 203 20.62 3.62 -9.80
N GLY A 204 20.39 4.24 -8.64
CA GLY A 204 20.68 3.67 -7.32
C GLY A 204 19.57 3.99 -6.32
N TYR A 205 19.19 2.99 -5.52
CA TYR A 205 18.24 3.09 -4.42
C TYR A 205 18.46 1.95 -3.43
N ALA A 206 18.03 2.15 -2.17
CA ALA A 206 18.13 1.13 -1.13
C ALA A 206 17.37 -0.14 -1.57
N GLY A 207 18.04 -1.30 -1.56
CA GLY A 207 17.43 -2.58 -1.95
C GLY A 207 17.39 -2.91 -3.44
N LYS A 208 18.02 -2.10 -4.32
CA LYS A 208 18.02 -2.34 -5.77
C LYS A 208 18.38 -3.77 -6.16
N ASP A 209 19.54 -4.27 -5.74
CA ASP A 209 20.04 -5.58 -6.15
C ASP A 209 19.15 -6.71 -5.61
N CYS A 210 18.79 -6.63 -4.33
CA CYS A 210 17.88 -7.57 -3.68
C CYS A 210 16.52 -7.63 -4.38
N SER A 211 15.86 -6.48 -4.57
CA SER A 211 14.52 -6.41 -5.18
C SER A 211 14.54 -6.90 -6.63
N THR A 212 15.58 -6.55 -7.40
CA THR A 212 15.76 -7.03 -8.77
C THR A 212 15.89 -8.56 -8.81
N GLN A 213 16.75 -9.13 -7.96
CA GLN A 213 16.96 -10.58 -7.88
C GLN A 213 15.68 -11.33 -7.49
N VAL A 214 14.98 -10.85 -6.44
CA VAL A 214 13.74 -11.48 -5.95
C VAL A 214 12.62 -11.37 -6.99
N ARG A 215 12.46 -10.21 -7.63
CA ARG A 215 11.49 -10.02 -8.72
C ARG A 215 11.74 -10.99 -9.88
N ASP A 216 12.99 -11.13 -10.32
CA ASP A 216 13.34 -11.98 -11.45
C ASP A 216 13.14 -13.47 -11.11
N GLU A 217 13.44 -13.88 -9.88
CA GLU A 217 13.10 -15.22 -9.39
C GLU A 217 11.59 -15.45 -9.29
N PHE A 218 10.86 -14.49 -8.70
CA PHE A 218 9.41 -14.53 -8.54
C PHE A 218 8.71 -14.81 -9.87
N TRP A 219 8.97 -13.97 -10.88
CA TRP A 219 8.33 -14.12 -12.19
C TRP A 219 8.82 -15.32 -12.99
N ARG A 220 10.02 -15.82 -12.72
CA ARG A 220 10.50 -17.07 -13.32
C ARG A 220 9.78 -18.30 -12.78
N ARG A 221 9.44 -18.30 -11.48
CA ARG A 221 8.96 -19.50 -10.77
C ARG A 221 7.46 -19.52 -10.55
N LEU A 222 6.88 -18.42 -10.06
CA LEU A 222 5.52 -18.40 -9.54
C LEU A 222 4.46 -18.70 -10.61
N PRO A 223 4.43 -18.03 -11.78
CA PRO A 223 3.42 -18.33 -12.81
C PRO A 223 3.45 -19.79 -13.26
N ALA A 224 4.64 -20.36 -13.48
CA ALA A 224 4.80 -21.76 -13.88
C ALA A 224 4.36 -22.75 -12.79
N ALA A 225 4.57 -22.41 -11.52
CA ALA A 225 4.25 -23.30 -10.40
C ALA A 225 2.78 -23.24 -9.96
N THR A 226 2.08 -22.12 -10.20
CA THR A 226 0.70 -21.89 -9.73
C THR A 226 -0.32 -21.80 -10.86
N GLY A 227 0.13 -21.72 -12.12
CA GLY A 227 -0.73 -21.45 -13.27
C GLY A 227 -1.23 -20.01 -13.31
N ALA A 228 -0.57 -19.08 -12.59
CA ALA A 228 -0.98 -17.68 -12.60
C ALA A 228 -0.84 -17.04 -13.99
N VAL A 229 -1.74 -16.12 -14.30
CA VAL A 229 -1.70 -15.28 -15.48
C VAL A 229 -0.59 -14.25 -15.31
N ASP A 230 0.45 -14.34 -16.14
CA ASP A 230 1.45 -13.28 -16.31
C ASP A 230 0.94 -12.25 -17.32
N LEU A 231 0.63 -11.04 -16.83
CA LEU A 231 0.12 -9.93 -17.63
C LEU A 231 1.22 -9.02 -18.20
N ARG A 232 2.49 -9.21 -17.84
CA ARG A 232 3.55 -8.22 -18.13
C ARG A 232 3.73 -7.98 -19.63
N ALA A 233 3.68 -9.03 -20.43
CA ALA A 233 3.84 -8.92 -21.88
C ALA A 233 2.65 -8.16 -22.50
N GLN A 234 1.44 -8.51 -22.10
CA GLN A 234 0.19 -7.93 -22.57
C GLN A 234 0.10 -6.45 -22.19
N LEU A 235 0.42 -6.09 -20.95
CA LEU A 235 0.43 -4.69 -20.51
C LEU A 235 1.42 -3.87 -21.33
N ARG A 236 2.63 -4.38 -21.59
CA ARG A 236 3.61 -3.69 -22.46
C ARG A 236 3.10 -3.54 -23.89
N GLU A 237 2.43 -4.54 -24.42
CA GLU A 237 1.85 -4.50 -25.76
C GLU A 237 0.72 -3.46 -25.85
N VAL A 238 -0.18 -3.41 -24.87
CA VAL A 238 -1.24 -2.39 -24.79
C VAL A 238 -0.62 -1.00 -24.67
N ALA A 239 0.43 -0.84 -23.85
CA ALA A 239 1.13 0.44 -23.72
C ALA A 239 1.71 0.91 -25.07
N ALA A 240 2.37 -0.01 -25.78
CA ALA A 240 2.97 0.27 -27.08
C ALA A 240 1.92 0.60 -28.15
N ARG A 241 0.83 -0.18 -28.21
CA ARG A 241 -0.28 0.04 -29.14
C ARG A 241 -0.96 1.40 -28.91
N ASN A 242 -1.15 1.78 -27.65
CA ASN A 242 -1.80 3.04 -27.28
C ASN A 242 -0.85 4.24 -27.22
N GLN A 243 0.47 4.00 -27.38
CA GLN A 243 1.53 5.00 -27.24
C GLN A 243 1.44 5.77 -25.91
N ARG A 244 1.02 5.08 -24.84
CA ARG A 244 0.83 5.64 -23.50
C ARG A 244 1.16 4.60 -22.43
N PRO A 245 1.76 4.99 -21.29
CA PRO A 245 1.99 4.06 -20.19
C PRO A 245 0.69 3.49 -19.60
N ILE A 246 0.77 2.27 -19.06
CA ILE A 246 -0.32 1.59 -18.34
C ILE A 246 -0.34 1.95 -16.86
N TYR A 247 0.61 2.76 -16.39
CA TYR A 247 0.64 3.26 -15.01
C TYR A 247 0.87 4.77 -15.08
N HIS A 248 0.26 5.50 -14.15
CA HIS A 248 0.64 6.90 -13.98
C HIS A 248 2.01 7.02 -13.31
N ASP A 249 2.73 8.07 -13.68
CA ASP A 249 4.05 8.39 -13.18
C ASP A 249 4.07 8.51 -11.65
N ILE A 250 3.00 9.03 -11.03
CA ILE A 250 2.89 9.25 -9.59
C ILE A 250 1.85 8.39 -8.85
N ASP A 251 1.23 7.39 -9.50
CA ASP A 251 0.25 6.49 -8.85
C ASP A 251 0.76 5.04 -8.80
N THR A 252 0.36 4.24 -7.81
CA THR A 252 0.78 2.83 -7.72
C THR A 252 0.02 1.87 -8.64
N HIS A 253 -1.18 2.24 -9.08
CA HIS A 253 -2.09 1.38 -9.83
C HIS A 253 -1.86 1.49 -11.33
N TRP A 254 -2.32 0.46 -12.05
CA TRP A 254 -2.49 0.56 -13.48
C TRP A 254 -3.62 1.54 -13.84
N THR A 255 -3.67 1.97 -15.10
CA THR A 255 -4.78 2.72 -15.67
C THR A 255 -5.93 1.79 -16.05
N HIS A 256 -7.03 2.36 -16.55
CA HIS A 256 -8.13 1.57 -17.11
C HIS A 256 -7.70 0.66 -18.26
N GLU A 257 -6.70 1.03 -19.04
CA GLU A 257 -6.12 0.15 -20.07
C GLU A 257 -5.53 -1.13 -19.47
N GLY A 258 -4.92 -1.04 -18.28
CA GLY A 258 -4.43 -2.21 -17.55
C GLY A 258 -5.58 -3.06 -17.00
N GLY A 259 -6.60 -2.42 -16.43
CA GLY A 259 -7.82 -3.09 -15.99
C GLY A 259 -8.53 -3.83 -17.14
N ILE A 260 -8.65 -3.21 -18.32
CA ILE A 260 -9.18 -3.86 -19.53
C ILE A 260 -8.32 -5.04 -19.95
N ALA A 261 -6.99 -4.90 -19.94
CA ALA A 261 -6.08 -5.98 -20.32
C ALA A 261 -6.26 -7.21 -19.41
N MET A 262 -6.42 -7.00 -18.10
CA MET A 262 -6.75 -8.07 -17.16
C MET A 262 -8.10 -8.71 -17.48
N THR A 263 -9.16 -7.91 -17.61
CA THR A 263 -10.52 -8.38 -17.91
C THR A 263 -10.56 -9.20 -19.20
N TYR A 264 -9.86 -8.73 -20.24
CA TYR A 264 -9.72 -9.43 -21.52
C TYR A 264 -9.05 -10.79 -21.36
N GLN A 265 -7.90 -10.84 -20.65
CA GLN A 265 -7.18 -12.10 -20.43
C GLN A 265 -7.98 -13.09 -19.58
N LEU A 266 -8.72 -12.61 -18.59
CA LEU A 266 -9.59 -13.46 -17.77
C LEU A 266 -10.73 -14.04 -18.62
N ALA A 267 -11.44 -13.20 -19.38
CA ALA A 267 -12.53 -13.65 -20.24
C ALA A 267 -12.06 -14.68 -21.29
N GLU A 268 -10.93 -14.44 -21.96
CA GLU A 268 -10.36 -15.40 -22.93
C GLU A 268 -9.92 -16.72 -22.29
N ARG A 269 -9.51 -16.71 -21.01
CA ARG A 269 -9.21 -17.96 -20.30
C ARG A 269 -10.46 -18.76 -19.97
N LEU A 270 -11.53 -18.09 -19.53
CA LEU A 270 -12.78 -18.73 -19.16
C LEU A 270 -13.58 -19.21 -20.37
N ARG A 271 -13.54 -18.46 -21.48
CA ARG A 271 -14.21 -18.82 -22.73
C ARG A 271 -13.42 -18.29 -23.93
N PRO A 272 -12.51 -19.09 -24.53
CA PRO A 272 -11.71 -18.65 -25.67
C PRO A 272 -12.56 -18.11 -26.83
N GLY A 273 -12.17 -16.96 -27.39
CA GLY A 273 -12.87 -16.28 -28.48
C GLY A 273 -14.06 -15.43 -28.05
N VAL A 274 -14.40 -15.39 -26.75
CA VAL A 274 -15.51 -14.58 -26.23
C VAL A 274 -15.32 -13.09 -26.49
N THR A 275 -14.07 -12.63 -26.52
CA THR A 275 -13.76 -11.20 -26.70
C THR A 275 -13.82 -10.75 -28.16
N SER A 276 -14.07 -11.67 -29.10
CA SER A 276 -14.05 -11.41 -30.55
C SER A 276 -15.03 -10.32 -31.00
N SER A 277 -16.14 -10.15 -30.28
CA SER A 277 -17.14 -9.12 -30.51
C SER A 277 -16.92 -7.84 -29.70
N TRP A 278 -15.98 -7.82 -28.75
CA TRP A 278 -15.84 -6.68 -27.83
C TRP A 278 -15.48 -5.40 -28.57
N LEU A 279 -16.22 -4.33 -28.27
CA LEU A 279 -15.97 -3.01 -28.82
C LEU A 279 -15.72 -2.02 -27.69
N ILE A 280 -14.46 -1.60 -27.60
CA ILE A 280 -13.96 -0.68 -26.57
C ILE A 280 -13.78 0.70 -27.19
N ARG A 281 -14.30 1.74 -26.54
CA ARG A 281 -14.21 3.12 -27.03
C ARG A 281 -13.80 4.06 -25.90
N PRO A 282 -13.04 5.14 -26.15
CA PRO A 282 -12.84 6.18 -25.14
C PRO A 282 -14.20 6.70 -24.64
N SER A 283 -14.37 6.78 -23.33
CA SER A 283 -15.60 7.29 -22.71
C SER A 283 -15.35 8.67 -22.11
N ARG A 284 -14.77 8.72 -20.90
CA ARG A 284 -14.57 9.98 -20.15
C ARG A 284 -13.15 10.11 -19.64
N GLN A 285 -12.74 11.36 -19.40
CA GLN A 285 -11.56 11.69 -18.62
C GLN A 285 -11.98 12.32 -17.30
N TYR A 286 -11.28 11.98 -16.22
CA TYR A 286 -11.55 12.53 -14.90
C TYR A 286 -10.27 12.66 -14.06
N PRO A 287 -10.21 13.63 -13.13
CA PRO A 287 -9.09 13.71 -12.19
C PRO A 287 -9.18 12.58 -11.16
N HIS A 288 -8.06 11.93 -10.88
CA HIS A 288 -7.91 10.92 -9.83
C HIS A 288 -6.85 11.36 -8.83
N SER A 289 -7.12 11.20 -7.53
CA SER A 289 -6.13 11.44 -6.48
C SER A 289 -5.04 10.40 -6.57
N ALA A 290 -3.80 10.82 -6.79
CA ALA A 290 -2.67 9.91 -6.87
C ALA A 290 -2.18 9.52 -5.48
N ASP A 291 -1.98 8.23 -5.24
CA ASP A 291 -1.71 7.69 -3.91
C ASP A 291 -0.26 7.88 -3.40
N ILE A 292 0.75 7.89 -4.28
CA ILE A 292 2.15 8.05 -3.86
C ILE A 292 2.44 9.45 -3.28
N PRO A 293 1.95 10.56 -3.88
CA PRO A 293 2.06 11.90 -3.30
C PRO A 293 1.53 12.03 -1.87
N ASP A 294 0.50 11.28 -1.49
CA ASP A 294 -0.08 11.33 -0.14
C ASP A 294 0.95 10.92 0.92
N LEU A 295 1.83 9.97 0.59
CA LEU A 295 2.95 9.54 1.46
C LEU A 295 4.01 10.64 1.66
N LEU A 296 4.01 11.67 0.80
CA LEU A 296 4.81 12.88 0.92
C LEU A 296 4.02 14.06 1.51
N GLY A 297 2.80 13.82 1.99
CA GLY A 297 1.89 14.87 2.45
C GLY A 297 1.44 15.82 1.33
N GLN A 298 1.49 15.38 0.08
CA GLN A 298 1.08 16.15 -1.09
C GLN A 298 -0.24 15.61 -1.61
N ASP A 299 -1.19 16.50 -1.90
CA ASP A 299 -2.44 16.15 -2.57
C ASP A 299 -2.28 16.53 -4.04
N ARG A 300 -2.15 15.51 -4.89
CA ARG A 300 -1.91 15.68 -6.33
C ARG A 300 -2.86 14.78 -7.08
N THR A 301 -3.34 15.28 -8.22
CA THR A 301 -4.23 14.52 -9.11
C THR A 301 -3.56 14.21 -10.43
N VAL A 302 -3.97 13.10 -11.04
CA VAL A 302 -3.60 12.70 -12.40
C VAL A 302 -4.86 12.57 -13.27
N PRO A 303 -4.81 12.94 -14.57
CA PRO A 303 -5.92 12.72 -15.47
C PRO A 303 -6.00 11.24 -15.88
N ILE A 304 -7.13 10.60 -15.59
CA ILE A 304 -7.39 9.21 -15.97
C ILE A 304 -8.33 9.18 -17.19
N GLN A 305 -7.97 8.42 -18.21
CA GLN A 305 -8.87 8.05 -19.31
C GLN A 305 -9.61 6.75 -18.96
N ALA A 306 -10.94 6.79 -18.99
CA ALA A 306 -11.79 5.60 -18.90
C ALA A 306 -12.41 5.26 -20.26
N TYR A 307 -12.90 4.03 -20.39
CA TYR A 307 -13.45 3.50 -21.63
C TYR A 307 -14.87 2.97 -21.42
N SER A 308 -15.65 2.97 -22.49
CA SER A 308 -16.86 2.17 -22.59
C SER A 308 -16.53 0.81 -23.21
N LEU A 309 -17.31 -0.21 -22.88
CA LEU A 309 -17.13 -1.57 -23.38
C LEU A 309 -18.49 -2.18 -23.71
N ALA A 310 -18.68 -2.50 -24.99
CA ALA A 310 -19.82 -3.24 -25.51
C ALA A 310 -19.39 -4.69 -25.80
N PRO A 311 -19.79 -5.70 -25.00
CA PRO A 311 -19.33 -7.07 -25.18
C PRO A 311 -19.85 -7.72 -26.47
N ASP A 312 -21.02 -7.29 -26.96
CA ASP A 312 -21.67 -7.81 -28.17
C ASP A 312 -21.27 -7.06 -29.45
N GLY A 313 -20.41 -6.04 -29.33
CA GLY A 313 -19.99 -5.17 -30.44
C GLY A 313 -21.04 -4.11 -30.82
N GLY A 314 -22.11 -4.00 -30.04
CA GLY A 314 -23.19 -3.06 -30.25
C GLY A 314 -22.82 -1.60 -29.99
N PRO A 315 -23.80 -0.69 -30.15
CA PRO A 315 -23.63 0.72 -29.82
C PRO A 315 -23.74 1.00 -28.31
N GLU A 316 -24.29 0.08 -27.52
CA GLU A 316 -24.59 0.28 -26.10
C GLU A 316 -23.35 0.04 -25.22
N ASP A 317 -23.18 0.89 -24.20
CA ASP A 317 -22.10 0.76 -23.20
C ASP A 317 -22.61 -0.05 -22.00
N ASN A 318 -21.92 -1.15 -21.68
CA ASN A 318 -22.27 -1.99 -20.54
C ASN A 318 -21.41 -1.71 -19.28
N THR A 319 -20.52 -0.72 -19.32
CA THR A 319 -19.65 -0.42 -18.16
C THR A 319 -20.43 0.16 -16.99
N GLN A 320 -20.06 -0.25 -15.77
CA GLN A 320 -20.67 0.26 -14.54
C GLN A 320 -19.58 0.82 -13.61
N PHE A 321 -19.57 2.14 -13.44
CA PHE A 321 -18.63 2.80 -12.53
C PHE A 321 -19.23 2.91 -11.12
N LYS A 322 -18.98 1.90 -10.28
CA LYS A 322 -19.41 1.88 -8.86
C LYS A 322 -18.20 2.05 -7.95
N PRO A 323 -18.15 3.07 -7.08
CA PRO A 323 -17.10 3.20 -6.08
C PRO A 323 -17.11 2.00 -5.11
N SER A 324 -15.95 1.40 -4.85
CA SER A 324 -15.80 0.34 -3.87
C SER A 324 -14.32 0.14 -3.53
N ASP A 325 -14.05 -0.20 -2.27
CA ASP A 325 -12.78 -0.69 -1.76
C ASP A 325 -12.79 -2.22 -1.56
N PHE A 326 -13.89 -2.88 -1.91
CA PHE A 326 -14.17 -4.31 -1.76
C PHE A 326 -14.13 -4.85 -0.32
N HIS A 327 -14.02 -3.98 0.71
CA HIS A 327 -14.19 -4.41 2.11
C HIS A 327 -15.61 -4.90 2.35
N GLN A 328 -16.59 -4.28 1.72
CA GLN A 328 -17.90 -4.89 1.49
C GLN A 328 -17.92 -5.52 0.09
N PRO A 329 -18.40 -6.76 -0.06
CA PRO A 329 -18.48 -7.40 -1.37
C PRO A 329 -19.22 -6.52 -2.39
N LEU A 330 -18.58 -6.24 -3.52
CA LEU A 330 -19.19 -5.52 -4.63
C LEU A 330 -19.81 -6.53 -5.59
N HIS A 331 -21.13 -6.58 -5.62
CA HIS A 331 -21.87 -7.37 -6.58
C HIS A 331 -22.19 -6.55 -7.85
N LEU A 332 -21.89 -7.15 -9.00
CA LEU A 332 -22.07 -6.57 -10.33
C LEU A 332 -22.79 -7.60 -11.21
N GLU A 333 -23.84 -7.15 -11.89
CA GLU A 333 -24.63 -7.97 -12.80
C GLU A 333 -24.72 -7.28 -14.15
N SER A 334 -24.75 -8.07 -15.21
CA SER A 334 -25.03 -7.62 -16.58
C SER A 334 -25.89 -8.64 -17.33
N PRO A 335 -26.68 -8.21 -18.33
CA PRO A 335 -27.43 -9.14 -19.16
C PRO A 335 -26.49 -10.14 -19.87
N ALA A 336 -26.93 -11.39 -20.00
CA ALA A 336 -26.21 -12.42 -20.75
C ALA A 336 -26.32 -12.15 -22.27
N LEU A 337 -25.43 -11.31 -22.79
CA LEU A 337 -25.30 -10.95 -24.19
C LEU A 337 -24.17 -11.74 -24.87
N PRO A 338 -24.11 -11.79 -26.22
CA PRO A 338 -22.91 -12.22 -26.92
C PRO A 338 -21.66 -11.50 -26.36
N GLY A 339 -20.59 -12.25 -26.14
CA GLY A 339 -19.35 -11.71 -25.56
C GLY A 339 -19.33 -11.56 -24.03
N VAL A 340 -20.40 -11.92 -23.31
CA VAL A 340 -20.44 -11.89 -21.83
C VAL A 340 -20.19 -13.29 -21.25
N ILE A 341 -19.31 -13.41 -20.26
CA ILE A 341 -19.16 -14.63 -19.44
C ILE A 341 -20.44 -14.81 -18.61
N ASP A 342 -21.18 -15.87 -18.87
CA ASP A 342 -22.50 -16.16 -18.31
C ASP A 342 -22.45 -17.02 -17.04
N ARG A 343 -21.28 -17.58 -16.72
CA ARG A 343 -21.06 -18.34 -15.49
C ARG A 343 -20.86 -17.40 -14.29
N PRO A 344 -21.50 -17.65 -13.13
CA PRO A 344 -21.27 -16.86 -11.91
C PRO A 344 -19.81 -16.88 -11.48
N VAL A 345 -19.21 -15.69 -11.33
CA VAL A 345 -17.82 -15.52 -10.91
C VAL A 345 -17.76 -14.90 -9.51
N ARG A 346 -16.89 -15.45 -8.66
CA ARG A 346 -16.58 -14.87 -7.36
C ARG A 346 -15.10 -14.53 -7.33
N MET A 347 -14.80 -13.28 -7.10
CA MET A 347 -13.47 -12.73 -7.23
C MET A 347 -12.96 -12.24 -5.89
N VAL A 348 -11.71 -12.59 -5.57
CA VAL A 348 -10.95 -11.95 -4.51
C VAL A 348 -9.97 -11.01 -5.19
N GLY A 349 -10.06 -9.70 -4.93
CA GLY A 349 -9.28 -8.68 -5.65
C GLY A 349 -8.87 -7.53 -4.74
N ASP A 350 -7.69 -6.97 -4.97
CA ASP A 350 -7.21 -5.81 -4.22
C ASP A 350 -7.50 -4.48 -4.96
N SER A 351 -6.85 -3.39 -4.57
CA SER A 351 -7.06 -2.08 -5.16
C SER A 351 -6.78 -2.00 -6.68
N PHE A 352 -5.97 -2.90 -7.25
CA PHE A 352 -5.79 -2.99 -8.71
C PHE A 352 -7.10 -3.33 -9.44
N THR A 353 -7.95 -4.14 -8.82
CA THR A 353 -9.27 -4.50 -9.37
C THR A 353 -10.20 -3.29 -9.50
N GLN A 354 -9.97 -2.17 -8.80
CA GLN A 354 -10.81 -0.97 -8.92
C GLN A 354 -10.87 -0.44 -10.36
N PHE A 355 -9.74 -0.41 -11.06
CA PHE A 355 -9.65 0.01 -12.47
C PHE A 355 -10.12 -1.06 -13.46
N ALA A 356 -10.33 -2.30 -13.01
CA ALA A 356 -10.92 -3.36 -13.83
C ALA A 356 -12.45 -3.45 -13.64
N SER A 357 -12.96 -3.06 -12.47
CA SER A 357 -14.36 -3.28 -12.06
C SER A 357 -15.42 -2.80 -13.06
N PRO A 358 -15.29 -1.65 -13.76
CA PRO A 358 -16.30 -1.25 -14.74
C PRO A 358 -16.36 -2.19 -15.95
N TYR A 359 -15.24 -2.81 -16.32
CA TYR A 359 -15.12 -3.73 -17.45
C TYR A 359 -15.50 -5.15 -17.05
N LEU A 360 -15.21 -5.56 -15.82
CA LEU A 360 -15.75 -6.79 -15.22
C LEU A 360 -17.28 -6.70 -15.20
N ALA A 361 -17.85 -5.59 -14.74
CA ALA A 361 -19.29 -5.37 -14.79
C ALA A 361 -19.84 -5.50 -16.22
N ALA A 362 -19.13 -4.99 -17.23
CA ALA A 362 -19.59 -5.03 -18.61
C ALA A 362 -19.55 -6.43 -19.25
N THR A 363 -18.71 -7.34 -18.74
CA THR A 363 -18.32 -8.57 -19.45
C THR A 363 -18.64 -9.86 -18.70
N PHE A 364 -19.13 -9.77 -17.46
CA PHE A 364 -19.56 -10.89 -16.63
C PHE A 364 -21.02 -10.70 -16.24
N ALA A 365 -21.84 -11.73 -16.47
CA ALA A 365 -23.27 -11.67 -16.19
C ALA A 365 -23.55 -11.59 -14.68
N ASP A 366 -22.75 -12.28 -13.88
CA ASP A 366 -22.74 -12.23 -12.42
C ASP A 366 -21.29 -12.30 -11.94
N ILE A 367 -20.80 -11.21 -11.32
CA ILE A 367 -19.53 -11.19 -10.62
C ILE A 367 -19.64 -10.48 -9.27
N THR A 368 -19.14 -11.12 -8.22
CA THR A 368 -19.00 -10.49 -6.89
C THR A 368 -17.52 -10.43 -6.52
N VAL A 369 -17.03 -9.24 -6.17
CA VAL A 369 -15.65 -8.98 -5.78
C VAL A 369 -15.55 -8.71 -4.29
N THR A 370 -14.63 -9.37 -3.58
CA THR A 370 -14.33 -9.14 -2.15
C THR A 370 -12.82 -8.93 -1.93
N HIS A 371 -12.45 -8.19 -0.90
CA HIS A 371 -11.05 -7.92 -0.58
C HIS A 371 -10.34 -9.16 0.01
N PRO A 372 -9.06 -9.42 -0.31
CA PRO A 372 -8.25 -10.50 0.28
C PRO A 372 -8.29 -10.57 1.80
N ASP A 373 -8.33 -9.43 2.49
CA ASP A 373 -8.36 -9.39 3.96
C ASP A 373 -9.64 -10.00 4.52
N ASN A 374 -10.78 -9.85 3.84
CA ASN A 374 -12.05 -10.45 4.26
C ASN A 374 -11.94 -11.98 4.31
N VAL A 375 -11.18 -12.58 3.38
CA VAL A 375 -10.99 -14.03 3.31
C VAL A 375 -10.29 -14.57 4.55
N ALA A 376 -9.35 -13.82 5.10
CA ALA A 376 -8.62 -14.24 6.29
C ALA A 376 -9.31 -13.81 7.60
N LEU A 377 -10.00 -12.67 7.61
CA LEU A 377 -10.73 -12.17 8.78
C LEU A 377 -11.97 -13.02 9.07
N ASP A 378 -12.69 -13.44 8.04
CA ASP A 378 -13.85 -14.32 8.15
C ASP A 378 -13.85 -15.39 7.02
N PRO A 379 -13.06 -16.46 7.19
CA PRO A 379 -13.00 -17.56 6.22
C PRO A 379 -14.37 -18.24 6.01
N VAL A 380 -15.27 -18.18 7.00
CA VAL A 380 -16.60 -18.80 6.88
C VAL A 380 -17.46 -18.01 5.92
N ALA A 381 -17.60 -16.70 6.13
CA ALA A 381 -18.36 -15.83 5.23
C ALA A 381 -17.74 -15.81 3.83
N ALA A 382 -16.41 -15.78 3.74
CA ALA A 382 -15.72 -15.85 2.46
C ALA A 382 -15.98 -17.17 1.74
N GLY A 383 -15.95 -18.30 2.44
CA GLY A 383 -16.27 -19.60 1.84
C GLY A 383 -17.71 -19.71 1.36
N GLN A 384 -18.67 -19.11 2.08
CA GLN A 384 -20.06 -19.03 1.63
C GLN A 384 -20.20 -18.21 0.35
N LEU A 385 -19.59 -17.01 0.32
CA LEU A 385 -19.59 -16.17 -0.88
C LEU A 385 -18.95 -16.88 -2.07
N LEU A 386 -17.79 -17.52 -1.88
CA LEU A 386 -17.11 -18.25 -2.95
C LEU A 386 -17.90 -19.49 -3.40
N ALA A 387 -18.68 -20.12 -2.52
CA ALA A 387 -19.54 -21.24 -2.86
C ALA A 387 -20.69 -20.88 -3.82
N GLU A 388 -21.08 -19.61 -3.91
CA GLU A 388 -22.10 -19.15 -4.85
C GLU A 388 -21.60 -19.07 -6.31
N GLY A 389 -20.28 -19.09 -6.53
CA GLY A 389 -19.68 -19.00 -7.86
C GLY A 389 -19.40 -20.36 -8.50
N GLU A 390 -19.40 -20.40 -9.83
CA GLU A 390 -18.83 -21.50 -10.63
C GLU A 390 -17.35 -21.33 -10.93
N VAL A 391 -16.90 -20.08 -10.92
CA VAL A 391 -15.51 -19.70 -11.11
C VAL A 391 -15.06 -18.90 -9.90
N VAL A 392 -13.92 -19.25 -9.32
CA VAL A 392 -13.23 -18.44 -8.32
C VAL A 392 -11.99 -17.83 -8.96
N THR A 393 -11.89 -16.50 -8.93
CA THR A 393 -10.73 -15.78 -9.47
C THR A 393 -10.04 -14.99 -8.37
N PHE A 394 -8.72 -15.11 -8.26
CA PHE A 394 -7.92 -14.21 -7.43
C PHE A 394 -7.15 -13.23 -8.30
N GLU A 395 -7.22 -11.95 -7.98
CA GLU A 395 -6.30 -10.91 -8.43
C GLU A 395 -5.55 -10.38 -7.22
N LEU A 396 -4.22 -10.45 -7.29
CA LEU A 396 -3.35 -10.10 -6.18
C LEU A 396 -2.15 -9.29 -6.70
N SER A 397 -1.82 -8.18 -6.05
CA SER A 397 -0.65 -7.39 -6.41
C SER A 397 0.66 -8.11 -6.11
N GLU A 398 1.60 -7.98 -7.05
CA GLU A 398 2.92 -8.61 -7.00
C GLU A 398 3.64 -8.33 -5.68
N ARG A 399 3.70 -7.07 -5.23
CA ARG A 399 4.40 -6.69 -3.99
C ARG A 399 3.91 -7.46 -2.76
N PHE A 400 2.59 -7.69 -2.63
CA PHE A 400 2.05 -8.41 -1.48
C PHE A 400 2.27 -9.92 -1.62
N VAL A 401 2.15 -10.49 -2.82
CA VAL A 401 2.43 -11.92 -3.05
C VAL A 401 3.93 -12.21 -2.88
N ALA A 402 4.80 -11.44 -3.52
CA ALA A 402 6.26 -11.59 -3.44
C ALA A 402 6.79 -11.37 -2.01
N GLY A 403 6.15 -10.48 -1.24
CA GLY A 403 6.45 -10.30 0.17
C GLY A 403 5.79 -11.30 1.11
N GLY A 404 4.93 -12.19 0.61
CA GLY A 404 4.17 -13.13 1.43
C GLY A 404 3.25 -12.46 2.45
N ARG A 405 2.68 -11.30 2.10
CA ARG A 405 1.98 -10.38 3.01
C ARG A 405 0.49 -10.65 3.12
N TYR A 406 -0.14 -11.25 2.12
CA TYR A 406 -1.55 -11.61 2.23
C TYR A 406 -1.77 -12.65 3.32
N PRO A 407 -2.65 -12.41 4.31
CA PRO A 407 -2.94 -13.40 5.34
C PRO A 407 -3.54 -14.69 4.77
N MET A 408 -4.32 -14.61 3.69
CA MET A 408 -4.88 -15.77 3.00
C MET A 408 -3.84 -16.71 2.37
N LEU A 409 -2.54 -16.35 2.34
CA LEU A 409 -1.48 -17.28 1.92
C LEU A 409 -1.20 -18.37 2.95
N ASP A 410 -1.74 -18.26 4.17
CA ASP A 410 -1.74 -19.34 5.13
C ASP A 410 -2.60 -20.52 4.62
N PRO A 411 -2.03 -21.74 4.47
CA PRO A 411 -2.78 -22.91 4.04
C PRO A 411 -4.01 -23.22 4.90
N GLU A 412 -4.01 -22.86 6.19
CA GLU A 412 -5.16 -23.10 7.07
C GLU A 412 -6.40 -22.30 6.62
N VAL A 413 -6.22 -21.07 6.12
CA VAL A 413 -7.32 -20.26 5.58
C VAL A 413 -7.92 -20.95 4.35
N ALA A 414 -7.07 -21.44 3.45
CA ALA A 414 -7.52 -22.20 2.28
C ALA A 414 -8.27 -23.49 2.69
N ASP A 415 -7.84 -24.17 3.76
CA ASP A 415 -8.49 -25.39 4.26
C ASP A 415 -9.88 -25.12 4.83
N GLN A 416 -10.03 -24.05 5.61
CA GLN A 416 -11.32 -23.66 6.18
C GLN A 416 -12.31 -23.29 5.08
N VAL A 417 -11.90 -22.47 4.11
CA VAL A 417 -12.73 -22.14 2.95
C VAL A 417 -13.01 -23.38 2.11
N GLY A 418 -11.99 -24.21 1.86
CA GLY A 418 -12.09 -25.45 1.10
C GLY A 418 -13.11 -26.43 1.66
N ALA A 419 -13.20 -26.56 2.98
CA ALA A 419 -14.22 -27.39 3.63
C ALA A 419 -15.65 -26.92 3.33
N ILE A 420 -15.87 -25.61 3.26
CA ILE A 420 -17.18 -25.02 2.92
C ILE A 420 -17.49 -25.25 1.45
N LEU A 421 -16.52 -25.05 0.55
CA LEU A 421 -16.69 -25.32 -0.88
C LEU A 421 -16.98 -26.81 -1.14
N ALA A 422 -16.31 -27.71 -0.44
CA ALA A 422 -16.52 -29.16 -0.55
C ALA A 422 -17.91 -29.60 -0.04
N ALA A 423 -18.50 -28.87 0.91
CA ALA A 423 -19.88 -29.07 1.35
C ALA A 423 -20.92 -28.57 0.33
N HIS A 424 -20.51 -27.73 -0.62
CA HIS A 424 -21.35 -27.15 -1.67
C HIS A 424 -20.71 -27.38 -3.06
N PRO A 425 -20.52 -28.63 -3.51
CA PRO A 425 -19.82 -28.91 -4.76
C PRO A 425 -20.68 -28.54 -5.98
N ILE A 426 -20.01 -28.19 -7.07
CA ILE A 426 -20.64 -28.03 -8.39
C ILE A 426 -20.58 -29.39 -9.08
N ARG A 427 -21.74 -29.87 -9.54
CA ARG A 427 -21.86 -31.19 -10.18
C ARG A 427 -21.70 -31.13 -11.68
#